data_AF-A0A1J4V3H2-F1
#
_entry.id   AF-A0A1J4V3H2-F1
#
_cell.length_a   1.000
_cell.length_b   1.000
_cell.length_c   1.000
_cell.angle_alpha   90.00
_cell.angle_beta   90.00
_cell.angle_gamma   90.00
#
_symmetry.space_group_name_H-M   'P 1'
#
loop_
_entity.id
_entity.type
_entity.pdbx_description
1 polymer ?
#
loop_
_entity_poly.entity_id
_entity_poly.type
_entity_poly.pdbx_seq_one_letter_code
_entity_poly.pdbx_strand_id
1 'polypeptide(L)' 'MPIPKVMTEHHRCPTSLGGGKNPENISMLDVVKHRAWHILFKNYTVHVIAKLINKLYLDPAWEFIVVPRRKKVRR' A
#
# COMPACT_ATOMS: atom_id res chain seq x y z
N MET A 1 -17.83 -1.95 24.07
CA MET A 1 -18.28 -2.38 22.72
C MET A 1 -17.25 -1.93 21.70
N PRO A 2 -16.83 -2.74 20.72
CA PRO A 2 -15.88 -2.29 19.70
C PRO A 2 -16.54 -1.22 18.81
N ILE A 3 -15.85 -0.10 18.60
CA ILE A 3 -16.31 0.99 17.73
C ILE A 3 -16.39 0.45 16.29
N PRO A 4 -17.51 0.66 15.57
CA PRO A 4 -17.62 0.26 14.17
C PRO A 4 -16.49 0.86 13.33
N LYS A 5 -15.77 0.02 12.60
CA LYS A 5 -14.69 0.47 11.71
C LYS A 5 -15.29 1.06 10.45
N VAL A 6 -15.16 2.37 10.28
CA VAL A 6 -15.48 3.05 9.01
C VAL A 6 -14.47 2.59 7.96
N MET A 7 -14.95 1.91 6.93
CA MET A 7 -14.15 1.42 5.81
C MET A 7 -14.09 2.46 4.69
N THR A 8 -12.95 2.56 4.03
CA THR A 8 -12.68 3.51 2.95
C THR A 8 -11.95 2.83 1.81
N GLU A 9 -12.20 3.26 0.58
CA GLU A 9 -11.49 2.80 -0.61
C GLU A 9 -10.05 3.34 -0.62
N HIS A 10 -9.09 2.45 -0.85
CA HIS A 10 -7.69 2.76 -1.00
C HIS A 10 -7.17 2.29 -2.37
N HIS A 11 -6.47 3.18 -3.08
CA HIS A 11 -5.79 2.86 -4.33
C HIS A 11 -4.36 2.40 -4.04
N ARG A 12 -4.05 1.13 -4.34
CA ARG A 12 -2.70 0.55 -4.17
C ARG A 12 -1.64 1.20 -5.06
N CYS A 13 -2.05 1.64 -6.25
CA CYS A 13 -1.32 2.56 -7.12
C CYS A 13 -2.18 3.82 -7.31
N PRO A 14 -1.75 5.01 -6.85
CA PRO A 14 -2.52 6.22 -6.98
C PRO A 14 -2.64 6.67 -8.44
N THR A 15 -3.68 7.46 -8.75
CA THR A 15 -3.93 7.99 -10.10
C THR A 15 -2.79 8.87 -10.60
N SER A 16 -2.12 9.59 -9.70
CA SER A 16 -0.93 10.40 -10.00
C SER A 16 0.27 9.59 -10.52
N LEU A 17 0.28 8.27 -10.29
CA LEU A 17 1.27 7.34 -10.82
C LEU A 17 0.69 6.44 -11.93
N GLY A 18 -0.48 6.79 -12.48
CA GLY A 18 -1.15 6.04 -13.55
C GLY A 18 -2.03 4.88 -13.08
N GLY A 19 -2.30 4.75 -11.78
CA GLY A 19 -3.21 3.73 -11.25
C GLY A 19 -4.68 3.98 -11.60
N GLY A 20 -5.42 2.92 -11.94
CA GLY A 20 -6.83 2.97 -12.31
C GLY A 20 -7.80 2.58 -11.18
N LYS A 21 -9.09 2.55 -11.47
CA LYS A 21 -10.15 2.07 -10.55
C LYS A 21 -10.46 0.58 -10.70
N ASN A 22 -9.56 -0.18 -11.31
CA ASN A 22 -9.75 -1.62 -11.48
C ASN A 22 -9.75 -2.33 -10.11
N PRO A 23 -10.54 -3.42 -9.94
CA PRO A 23 -10.62 -4.14 -8.66
C PRO A 23 -9.27 -4.62 -8.13
N GLU A 24 -8.31 -4.89 -9.03
CA GLU A 24 -6.94 -5.28 -8.66
C GLU A 24 -6.06 -4.13 -8.15
N ASN A 25 -6.53 -2.89 -8.21
CA ASN A 25 -5.86 -1.71 -7.66
C ASN A 25 -6.58 -1.17 -6.41
N ILE A 26 -7.87 -1.45 -6.25
CA ILE A 26 -8.65 -1.02 -5.09
C ILE A 26 -8.52 -2.04 -3.94
N SER A 27 -8.51 -1.55 -2.71
CA SER A 27 -8.73 -2.33 -1.49
C SER A 27 -9.56 -1.52 -0.49
N MET A 28 -10.23 -2.20 0.44
CA MET A 28 -10.97 -1.56 1.53
C MET A 28 -10.13 -1.56 2.80
N LEU A 29 -9.87 -0.39 3.36
CA LEU A 29 -9.14 -0.22 4.62
C LEU A 29 -9.97 0.56 5.62
N ASP A 30 -9.79 0.28 6.91
CA ASP A 30 -10.34 1.18 7.93
C ASP A 30 -9.71 2.57 7.80
N VAL A 31 -10.48 3.60 8.15
CA VAL A 31 -10.11 5.00 7.96
C VAL A 31 -8.78 5.36 8.65
N VAL A 32 -8.46 4.73 9.78
CA VAL A 32 -7.23 5.00 10.52
C VAL A 32 -6.03 4.48 9.72
N LYS A 33 -6.08 3.23 9.25
CA LYS A 33 -5.03 2.67 8.39
C LYS A 33 -4.88 3.43 7.08
N HIS A 34 -5.99 3.83 6.45
CA HIS A 34 -5.96 4.59 5.21
C HIS A 34 -5.27 5.96 5.41
N ARG A 35 -5.59 6.68 6.49
CA ARG A 35 -4.94 7.95 6.83
C ARG A 35 -3.46 7.76 7.19
N ALA A 36 -3.13 6.75 7.98
CA ALA A 36 -1.75 6.44 8.36
C ALA A 36 -0.88 6.19 7.11
N TRP A 37 -1.40 5.44 6.14
CA TRP A 37 -0.72 5.24 4.86
C TRP A 37 -0.42 6.56 4.14
N HIS A 38 -1.41 7.44 4.02
CA HIS A 38 -1.22 8.73 3.34
C HIS A 38 -0.27 9.67 4.09
N ILE A 39 -0.25 9.63 5.41
CA ILE A 39 0.71 10.40 6.22
C ILE A 39 2.13 9.90 5.99
N LEU A 40 2.33 8.58 6.03
CA LEU A 40 3.67 7.98 5.92
C LEU A 40 4.23 8.02 4.49
N PHE A 41 3.41 7.72 3.50
CA PHE A 41 3.88 7.37 2.15
C PHE A 41 3.30 8.22 1.03
N LYS A 42 2.20 8.95 1.26
CA LYS A 42 1.55 9.80 0.25
C LYS A 42 1.39 9.03 -1.09
N ASN A 43 1.88 9.61 -2.18
CA ASN A 43 1.93 9.03 -3.52
C ASN A 43 3.33 8.56 -3.92
N TYR A 44 4.17 8.14 -2.96
CA TYR A 44 5.49 7.61 -3.30
C TYR A 44 5.39 6.32 -4.11
N THR A 45 6.38 6.09 -4.96
CA THR A 45 6.50 4.82 -5.69
C THR A 45 6.81 3.68 -4.71
N VAL A 46 6.47 2.45 -5.09
CA VAL A 46 6.72 1.26 -4.26
C VAL A 46 8.19 1.12 -3.85
N HIS A 47 9.14 1.51 -4.70
CA HIS A 47 10.57 1.46 -4.42
C HIS A 47 10.98 2.49 -3.34
N VAL A 48 10.40 3.70 -3.40
CA VAL A 48 10.64 4.73 -2.37
C VAL A 48 10.02 4.30 -1.03
N ILE A 49 8.83 3.71 -1.04
CA ILE A 49 8.19 3.16 0.15
C ILE A 49 9.06 2.08 0.80
N ALA A 50 9.55 1.11 0.02
CA ALA A 50 10.44 0.07 0.53
C ALA A 50 11.72 0.66 1.14
N LYS A 51 12.34 1.64 0.48
CA LYS A 51 13.51 2.35 1.02
C LYS A 51 13.20 3.03 2.36
N LEU A 52 12.04 3.68 2.50
CA LEU A 52 11.63 4.31 3.76
C LEU A 52 11.37 3.28 4.86
N ILE A 53 10.73 2.15 4.53
CA ILE A 53 10.47 1.04 5.47
C ILE A 53 11.80 0.51 6.01
N ASN A 54 12.72 0.11 5.14
CA ASN A 54 14.04 -0.41 5.54
C ASN A 54 14.86 0.61 6.33
N LYS A 55 14.74 1.91 6.01
CA LYS A 55 15.53 2.96 6.67
C LYS A 55 15.01 3.32 8.06
N LEU A 56 13.69 3.29 8.28
CA LEU A 56 13.07 3.96 9.44
C LEU A 56 12.23 3.06 10.32
N TYR A 57 11.69 1.96 9.81
CA TYR A 57 10.62 1.21 10.48
C TYR A 57 10.92 -0.27 10.69
N LEU A 58 11.68 -0.88 9.78
CA LEU A 58 11.95 -2.32 9.82
C LEU A 58 13.11 -2.64 10.76
N ASP A 59 13.01 -3.79 11.42
CA ASP A 59 14.14 -4.41 12.12
C ASP A 59 15.35 -4.53 11.16
N PRO A 60 16.53 -3.99 11.51
CA PRO A 60 17.72 -4.02 10.66
C PRO A 60 18.23 -5.43 10.29
N ALA A 61 17.79 -6.48 10.98
CA ALA A 61 18.11 -7.86 10.61
C ALA A 61 17.34 -8.36 9.38
N TRP A 62 16.37 -7.58 8.88
CA TRP A 62 15.49 -7.95 7.78
C TRP A 62 15.52 -6.92 6.66
N GLU A 63 15.16 -7.36 5.45
CA GLU A 63 15.03 -6.48 4.29
C GLU A 63 13.65 -6.64 3.64
N PHE A 64 12.98 -5.52 3.42
CA PHE A 64 11.76 -5.42 2.62
C PHE A 64 12.12 -5.11 1.16
N ILE A 65 11.98 -6.09 0.28
CA ILE A 65 12.28 -5.96 -1.15
C ILE A 65 11.00 -5.90 -1.99
N VAL A 66 11.00 -5.03 -3.02
CA VAL A 66 9.90 -4.97 -4.00
C VAL A 66 10.20 -5.93 -5.15
N VAL A 67 9.27 -6.83 -5.42
CA VAL A 67 9.35 -7.75 -6.56
C VAL A 67 8.08 -7.67 -7.42
N PRO A 68 8.19 -7.73 -8.76
CA PRO A 68 7.02 -7.76 -9.63
C PRO A 68 6.10 -8.94 -9.29
N ARG A 69 4.79 -8.69 -9.28
CA ARG A 69 3.82 -9.77 -9.10
C ARG A 69 3.88 -10.71 -10.29
N ARG A 70 4.14 -12.00 -10.05
CA ARG A 70 4.08 -13.03 -11.11
C ARG A 70 2.69 -13.02 -11.75
N LYS A 71 2.61 -12.95 -13.08
CA LYS A 71 1.35 -13.12 -13.81
C LYS A 71 0.82 -14.53 -13.51
N LYS A 72 -0.44 -14.65 -13.09
CA LYS A 72 -1.09 -15.96 -13.07
C LYS A 72 -1.18 -16.42 -14.53
N VAL A 73 -0.56 -17.56 -14.86
CA VAL A 73 -0.83 -18.24 -16.13
C VAL A 73 -2.31 -18.60 -16.08
N ARG A 74 -3.13 -17.95 -16.91
CA ARG A 74 -4.53 -18.33 -17.08
C ARG A 74 -4.49 -19.67 -17.83
N ARG A 75 -4.89 -20.76 -17.16
CA ARG A 75 -5.21 -22.03 -17.82
C ARG A 75 -6.55 -21.89 -18.50
#